data_AF-A0A9N7MQP9-F1
#
_entry.id   AF-A0A9N7MQP9-F1
#
_cell.length_a   1.000
_cell.length_b   1.000
_cell.length_c   1.000
_cell.angle_alpha   90.00
_cell.angle_beta   90.00
_cell.angle_gamma   90.00
#
_symmetry.space_group_name_H-M   'P 1'
#
loop_
_entity.id
_entity.type
_entity.pdbx_description
1 polymer ?
#
loop_
_entity_poly.entity_id
_entity_poly.type
_entity_poly.pdbx_seq_one_letter_code
_entity_poly.pdbx_strand_id
1 'polypeptide(L)'
;MDHGWAPMVAKMGATTIASTGADEAMASCRSFRFNSPPLQGISTAAPFFPNCPRRLPKSLVSSLPASLLSSPSSSSSSVDSPPEGYRRSVGICLISPSKQIFAASRLDIPDAWQMPQGGIDESENPRSAAIRELREETGITSAEIVDEVPYWLTYDFPPAVGEKLKQQWGSDWKGQAQKWFLLKFTGKDEEINLLGDGTEKPEFGQWSWMSRQEIVDHAVDFKKPVYSEVLKVFSSHLD
;
A
#
# COMPACT_ATOMS: atom_id res chain seq x y z
N MET A 1 77.09 13.51 52.48
CA MET A 1 75.65 13.63 52.21
C MET A 1 75.54 14.24 50.83
N ASP A 2 75.08 13.64 49.74
CA ASP A 2 74.62 12.31 49.30
C ASP A 2 74.68 12.40 47.76
N HIS A 3 75.35 11.48 47.05
CA HIS A 3 74.78 10.38 46.26
C HIS A 3 73.67 10.70 45.23
N GLY A 4 73.84 10.14 44.01
CA GLY A 4 72.78 9.81 43.04
C GLY A 4 72.96 10.49 41.67
N TRP A 5 73.51 9.87 40.62
CA TRP A 5 73.07 8.72 39.81
C TRP A 5 71.84 8.98 38.90
N ALA A 6 72.16 9.28 37.63
CA ALA A 6 71.65 8.69 36.38
C ALA A 6 70.17 8.88 35.89
N PRO A 7 69.92 8.65 34.58
CA PRO A 7 68.81 9.20 33.77
C PRO A 7 67.71 8.18 33.46
N MET A 8 66.56 8.59 32.88
CA MET A 8 65.90 7.80 31.82
C MET A 8 64.74 8.51 31.11
N VAL A 9 64.63 8.12 29.84
CA VAL A 9 63.62 8.40 28.80
C VAL A 9 62.27 7.72 29.12
N ALA A 10 61.15 8.40 28.80
CA ALA A 10 59.81 7.81 28.65
C ALA A 10 59.04 8.65 27.61
N LYS A 11 58.79 8.13 26.40
CA LYS A 11 57.69 7.26 25.92
C LYS A 11 56.58 8.07 25.21
N MET A 12 56.47 7.80 23.90
CA MET A 12 55.31 8.07 23.03
C MET A 12 54.01 7.55 23.66
N GLY A 13 52.94 8.35 23.55
CA GLY A 13 51.55 7.93 23.73
C GLY A 13 50.69 8.53 22.63
N ALA A 14 50.27 7.70 21.68
CA ALA A 14 49.24 8.02 20.69
C ALA A 14 47.86 7.96 21.37
N THR A 15 47.03 8.98 21.17
CA THR A 15 45.61 8.95 21.56
C THR A 15 44.76 9.24 20.33
N THR A 16 44.09 8.19 19.86
CA THR A 16 42.96 8.25 18.94
C THR A 16 41.70 8.49 19.76
N ILE A 17 40.90 9.49 19.43
CA ILE A 17 39.49 9.57 19.86
C ILE A 17 38.62 9.91 18.64
N ALA A 18 37.59 9.09 18.52
CA ALA A 18 36.70 8.95 17.38
C ALA A 18 35.62 10.04 17.34
N SER A 19 35.15 10.23 16.11
CA SER A 19 33.94 10.94 15.69
C SER A 19 32.67 10.44 16.37
N THR A 20 31.80 11.37 16.78
CA THR A 20 30.36 11.14 16.93
C THR A 20 29.65 11.85 15.78
N GLY A 21 29.13 11.04 14.85
CA GLY A 21 28.25 11.47 13.77
C GLY A 21 26.81 11.61 14.26
N ALA A 22 26.10 12.53 13.61
CA ALA A 22 24.67 12.78 13.78
C ALA A 22 23.85 11.67 13.11
N ASP A 23 22.78 11.23 13.80
CA ASP A 23 21.78 10.30 13.29
C ASP A 23 20.92 10.95 12.19
N GLU A 24 21.04 10.40 10.98
CA GLU A 24 20.19 10.69 9.83
C GLU A 24 19.16 9.55 9.72
N ALA A 25 17.88 9.87 9.91
CA ALA A 25 16.78 8.92 9.78
C ALA A 25 16.55 8.59 8.30
N MET A 26 17.13 7.48 7.84
CA MET A 26 16.89 6.92 6.51
C MET A 26 15.55 6.17 6.47
N ALA A 27 14.59 6.68 5.70
CA ALA A 27 13.47 5.91 5.18
C ALA A 27 14.03 4.84 4.22
N SER A 28 13.97 3.57 4.62
CA SER A 28 14.53 2.46 3.86
C SER A 28 13.56 2.02 2.76
N CYS A 29 13.72 2.54 1.53
CA CYS A 29 13.13 1.96 0.33
C CYS A 29 13.78 0.60 0.06
N ARG A 30 13.03 -0.50 0.22
CA ARG A 30 13.53 -1.86 -0.06
C ARG A 30 13.19 -2.26 -1.49
N SER A 31 14.20 -2.42 -2.33
CA SER A 31 14.11 -2.99 -3.69
C SER A 31 14.81 -4.34 -3.72
N PHE A 32 14.15 -5.39 -4.20
CA PHE A 32 14.76 -6.73 -4.35
C PHE A 32 15.28 -6.98 -5.77
N ARG A 33 16.48 -7.57 -5.87
CA ARG A 33 17.03 -8.16 -7.11
C ARG A 33 16.79 -9.68 -7.12
N PHE A 34 16.46 -10.19 -8.31
CA PHE A 34 16.19 -11.59 -8.61
C PHE A 34 17.40 -12.51 -8.41
N ASN A 35 17.18 -13.66 -7.78
CA ASN A 35 17.92 -14.88 -8.08
C ASN A 35 17.05 -16.11 -7.81
N SER A 36 16.76 -16.90 -8.85
CA SER A 36 15.92 -18.11 -8.79
C SER A 36 16.77 -19.38 -8.81
N PRO A 37 16.36 -20.44 -8.09
CA PRO A 37 16.64 -21.83 -8.50
C PRO A 37 15.35 -22.67 -8.67
N PRO A 38 15.44 -23.86 -9.28
CA PRO A 38 14.35 -24.47 -10.06
C PRO A 38 13.41 -25.39 -9.26
N LEU A 39 12.22 -25.58 -9.84
CA LEU A 39 11.08 -26.38 -9.39
C LEU A 39 11.34 -27.89 -9.40
N GLN A 40 10.77 -28.60 -8.42
CA GLN A 40 10.35 -30.00 -8.54
C GLN A 40 8.94 -30.16 -7.96
N GLY A 41 8.07 -30.83 -8.71
CA GLY A 41 6.65 -30.92 -8.44
C GLY A 41 6.23 -32.14 -7.64
N ILE A 42 4.99 -32.12 -7.16
CA ILE A 42 4.19 -33.30 -6.88
C ILE A 42 2.71 -32.99 -7.14
N SER A 43 2.07 -33.97 -7.76
CA SER A 43 0.68 -34.06 -8.17
C SER A 43 -0.20 -34.48 -7.00
N THR A 44 -1.38 -33.86 -6.84
CA THR A 44 -2.58 -34.55 -6.34
C THR A 44 -3.86 -33.79 -6.67
N ALA A 45 -4.87 -34.54 -7.11
CA ALA A 45 -6.15 -34.08 -7.64
C ALA A 45 -7.08 -33.48 -6.56
N ALA A 46 -7.87 -32.48 -6.94
CA ALA A 46 -8.98 -31.92 -6.16
C ALA A 46 -10.30 -32.05 -6.95
N PRO A 47 -11.45 -32.25 -6.27
CA PRO A 47 -12.71 -32.56 -6.92
C PRO A 47 -13.40 -31.33 -7.52
N PHE A 48 -14.13 -31.60 -8.61
CA PHE A 48 -14.98 -30.69 -9.37
C PHE A 48 -16.09 -30.06 -8.49
N PHE A 49 -16.15 -28.73 -8.47
CA PHE A 49 -17.36 -27.96 -8.12
C PHE A 49 -17.81 -27.13 -9.34
N PRO A 50 -19.11 -27.03 -9.62
CA PRO A 50 -19.62 -26.45 -10.86
C PRO A 50 -19.58 -24.91 -10.83
N ASN A 51 -19.00 -24.33 -11.89
CA ASN A 51 -19.16 -22.97 -12.43
C ASN A 51 -19.61 -21.84 -11.47
N CYS A 52 -18.63 -21.16 -10.89
CA CYS A 52 -18.72 -19.72 -10.61
C CYS A 52 -18.06 -18.94 -11.77
N PRO A 53 -18.57 -17.77 -12.20
CA PRO A 53 -17.91 -16.98 -13.23
C PRO A 53 -16.51 -16.55 -12.75
N ARG A 54 -15.48 -16.78 -13.58
CA ARG A 54 -14.08 -16.44 -13.31
C ARG A 54 -13.96 -14.95 -12.94
N ARG A 55 -13.32 -14.65 -11.80
CA ARG A 55 -12.82 -13.31 -11.49
C ARG A 55 -11.92 -12.83 -12.63
N LEU A 56 -12.15 -11.61 -13.07
CA LEU A 56 -11.39 -11.00 -14.15
C LEU A 56 -10.10 -10.37 -13.59
N PRO A 57 -8.96 -10.55 -14.25
CA PRO A 57 -7.67 -10.06 -13.78
C PRO A 57 -7.68 -8.52 -13.65
N LYS A 58 -7.15 -8.04 -12.53
CA LYS A 58 -7.14 -6.64 -12.11
C LYS A 58 -6.21 -5.71 -12.94
N SER A 59 -5.35 -6.24 -13.82
CA SER A 59 -4.45 -5.42 -14.64
C SER A 59 -4.71 -5.57 -16.14
N LEU A 60 -4.89 -4.42 -16.83
CA LEU A 60 -4.16 -4.03 -18.04
C LEU A 60 -4.80 -2.80 -18.68
N VAL A 61 -4.19 -1.62 -18.53
CA VAL A 61 -4.23 -0.69 -19.65
C VAL A 61 -2.88 -0.05 -19.93
N SER A 62 -2.30 -0.45 -21.05
CA SER A 62 -1.15 0.22 -21.65
C SER A 62 -1.60 1.25 -22.69
N SER A 63 -0.82 2.35 -22.67
CA SER A 63 -0.40 3.22 -23.77
C SER A 63 -1.20 4.49 -24.18
N LEU A 64 -0.40 5.58 -24.28
CA LEU A 64 -0.49 6.85 -25.03
C LEU A 64 -1.16 8.10 -24.36
N PRO A 65 -0.83 9.35 -24.80
CA PRO A 65 0.13 10.24 -24.15
C PRO A 65 -0.50 11.52 -23.57
N ALA A 66 0.30 12.30 -22.85
CA ALA A 66 -0.09 13.55 -22.21
C ALA A 66 -0.50 14.64 -23.22
N SER A 67 -1.74 15.15 -23.13
CA SER A 67 -2.06 16.59 -23.02
C SER A 67 -3.58 16.86 -23.10
N LEU A 68 -3.96 17.97 -22.45
CA LEU A 68 -5.21 18.76 -22.53
C LEU A 68 -6.32 18.49 -21.49
N LEU A 69 -6.24 19.32 -20.45
CA LEU A 69 -7.29 20.00 -19.68
C LEU A 69 -8.75 19.61 -19.97
N SER A 70 -9.44 19.17 -18.92
CA SER A 70 -10.56 19.94 -18.33
C SER A 70 -11.06 19.25 -17.06
N SER A 71 -11.15 20.03 -15.97
CA SER A 71 -11.54 19.57 -14.64
C SER A 71 -13.05 19.29 -14.56
N PRO A 72 -13.49 18.19 -13.94
CA PRO A 72 -14.79 18.14 -13.30
C PRO A 72 -14.64 18.32 -11.78
N SER A 73 -15.45 19.22 -11.25
CA SER A 73 -15.62 19.52 -9.84
C SER A 73 -16.07 18.29 -9.05
N SER A 74 -15.25 17.84 -8.09
CA SER A 74 -15.51 16.72 -7.20
C SER A 74 -16.43 17.13 -6.05
N SER A 75 -17.72 16.79 -6.15
CA SER A 75 -18.65 16.82 -5.01
C SER A 75 -18.60 15.48 -4.28
N SER A 76 -17.84 15.43 -3.19
CA SER A 76 -17.83 14.33 -2.23
C SER A 76 -19.14 14.35 -1.42
N SER A 77 -20.09 13.48 -1.74
CA SER A 77 -21.32 13.28 -0.96
C SER A 77 -21.25 11.97 -0.20
N SER A 78 -21.07 12.04 1.12
CA SER A 78 -21.08 10.92 2.05
C SER A 78 -22.43 10.23 2.08
N VAL A 79 -22.50 8.95 1.73
CA VAL A 79 -23.73 8.14 1.72
C VAL A 79 -23.59 6.89 2.58
N ASP A 80 -24.66 6.50 3.30
CA ASP A 80 -24.69 5.29 4.14
C ASP A 80 -24.72 3.98 3.32
N SER A 81 -24.99 4.07 2.02
CA SER A 81 -25.01 2.94 1.09
C SER A 81 -24.32 3.33 -0.22
N PRO A 82 -23.63 2.39 -0.90
CA PRO A 82 -22.90 2.71 -2.12
C PRO A 82 -23.90 3.18 -3.21
N PRO A 83 -23.66 4.31 -3.89
CA PRO A 83 -24.57 4.80 -4.93
C PRO A 83 -24.65 3.84 -6.12
N GLU A 84 -25.79 3.88 -6.82
CA GLU A 84 -25.97 3.11 -8.05
C GLU A 84 -24.98 3.56 -9.14
N GLY A 85 -24.48 2.60 -9.92
CA GLY A 85 -23.50 2.87 -10.97
C GLY A 85 -22.06 3.00 -10.47
N TYR A 86 -21.78 2.69 -9.20
CA TYR A 86 -20.42 2.57 -8.66
C TYR A 86 -20.08 1.12 -8.30
N ARG A 87 -18.86 0.70 -8.63
CA ARG A 87 -18.34 -0.61 -8.21
C ARG A 87 -18.04 -0.59 -6.71
N ARG A 88 -18.61 -1.54 -5.96
CA ARG A 88 -18.34 -1.69 -4.53
C ARG A 88 -16.92 -2.21 -4.28
N SER A 89 -16.24 -1.56 -3.35
CA SER A 89 -14.84 -1.83 -3.02
C SER A 89 -14.53 -1.46 -1.58
N VAL A 90 -13.39 -1.93 -1.09
CA VAL A 90 -12.82 -1.55 0.20
C VAL A 90 -11.48 -0.87 0.01
N GLY A 91 -11.14 0.04 0.91
CA GLY A 91 -9.79 0.58 1.07
C GLY A 91 -9.26 0.30 2.47
N ILE A 92 -7.95 0.10 2.58
CA ILE A 92 -7.29 -0.25 3.84
C ILE A 92 -6.25 0.82 4.16
N CYS A 93 -6.48 1.56 5.24
CA CYS A 93 -5.44 2.39 5.85
C CYS A 93 -4.71 1.54 6.89
N LEU A 94 -3.59 0.93 6.51
CA LEU A 94 -2.78 0.13 7.44
C LEU A 94 -1.72 1.01 8.11
N ILE A 95 -1.71 1.05 9.44
CA ILE A 95 -0.75 1.83 10.22
C ILE A 95 0.29 0.95 10.91
N SER A 96 1.53 1.40 10.90
CA SER A 96 2.63 0.81 11.67
C SER A 96 2.50 1.16 13.17
N PRO A 97 3.27 0.49 14.05
CA PRO A 97 3.42 0.91 15.44
C PRO A 97 3.93 2.36 15.59
N SER A 98 4.66 2.88 14.60
CA SER A 98 5.15 4.26 14.54
C SER A 98 4.15 5.26 13.92
N LYS A 99 2.89 4.85 13.70
CA LYS A 99 1.82 5.68 13.11
C LYS A 99 2.09 6.14 11.66
N GLN A 100 3.03 5.49 10.99
CA GLN A 100 3.21 5.64 9.55
C GLN A 100 2.22 4.75 8.81
N ILE A 101 1.89 5.11 7.58
CA ILE A 101 0.85 4.48 6.77
C ILE A 101 1.52 3.66 5.69
N PHE A 102 1.07 2.43 5.53
CA PHE A 102 1.54 1.55 4.47
C PHE A 102 1.04 2.05 3.11
N ALA A 103 1.95 2.22 2.16
CA ALA A 103 1.63 2.39 0.76
C ALA A 103 2.54 1.55 -0.12
N ALA A 104 2.02 1.24 -1.31
CA ALA A 104 2.73 0.48 -2.31
C ALA A 104 2.69 1.22 -3.66
N SER A 105 3.82 1.23 -4.36
CA SER A 105 3.97 1.84 -5.68
C SER A 105 3.49 0.89 -6.75
N ARG A 106 2.70 1.41 -7.69
CA ARG A 106 2.19 0.63 -8.81
C ARG A 106 3.31 0.27 -9.78
N LEU A 107 3.31 -0.96 -10.29
CA LEU A 107 4.27 -1.40 -11.31
C LEU A 107 4.08 -0.69 -12.65
N ASP A 108 2.85 -0.26 -12.97
CA ASP A 108 2.49 0.28 -14.27
C ASP A 108 2.59 1.82 -14.35
N ILE A 109 2.57 2.51 -13.21
CA ILE A 109 2.72 3.97 -13.13
C ILE A 109 3.80 4.28 -12.09
N PRO A 110 5.03 4.64 -12.51
CA PRO A 110 6.07 5.03 -11.59
C PRO A 110 5.61 6.23 -10.75
N ASP A 111 6.05 6.25 -9.48
CA ASP A 111 5.72 7.29 -8.49
C ASP A 111 4.23 7.42 -8.11
N ALA A 112 3.35 6.55 -8.63
CA ALA A 112 1.97 6.45 -8.16
C ALA A 112 1.88 5.47 -6.99
N TRP A 113 1.79 6.03 -5.79
CA TRP A 113 1.63 5.26 -4.56
C TRP A 113 0.15 5.17 -4.16
N GLN A 114 -0.23 4.03 -3.60
CA GLN A 114 -1.57 3.84 -3.07
C GLN A 114 -1.58 2.93 -1.83
N MET A 115 -2.54 3.18 -0.97
CA MET A 115 -2.96 2.25 0.07
C MET A 115 -3.66 1.01 -0.56
N PRO A 116 -3.61 -0.17 0.09
CA PRO A 116 -4.26 -1.39 -0.41
C PRO A 116 -5.77 -1.20 -0.58
N GLN A 117 -6.34 -1.79 -1.64
CA GLN A 117 -7.76 -1.64 -1.96
C GLN A 117 -8.26 -2.67 -2.96
N GLY A 118 -9.47 -3.18 -2.77
CA GLY A 118 -10.00 -4.18 -3.67
C GLY A 118 -11.51 -4.30 -3.72
N GLY A 119 -12.00 -5.29 -4.47
CA GLY A 119 -13.42 -5.46 -4.73
C GLY A 119 -14.13 -6.12 -3.55
N ILE A 120 -15.41 -5.80 -3.37
CA ILE A 120 -16.28 -6.57 -2.48
C ILE A 120 -17.08 -7.53 -3.33
N ASP A 121 -17.01 -8.83 -3.04
CA ASP A 121 -17.79 -9.84 -3.74
C ASP A 121 -19.29 -9.73 -3.44
N GLU A 122 -20.11 -10.42 -4.24
CA GLU A 122 -21.54 -10.53 -3.95
C GLU A 122 -21.74 -11.17 -2.57
N SER A 123 -22.59 -10.56 -1.73
CA SER A 123 -22.87 -10.94 -0.33
C SER A 123 -21.69 -10.89 0.65
N GLU A 124 -20.50 -10.47 0.23
CA GLU A 124 -19.34 -10.39 1.12
C GLU A 124 -19.44 -9.21 2.10
N ASN A 125 -19.07 -9.46 3.35
CA ASN A 125 -18.99 -8.41 4.37
C ASN A 125 -17.77 -7.49 4.08
N PRO A 126 -17.92 -6.15 4.10
CA PRO A 126 -16.81 -5.23 3.84
C PRO A 126 -15.58 -5.43 4.76
N ARG A 127 -15.77 -5.78 6.04
CA ARG A 127 -14.62 -6.07 6.93
C ARG A 127 -13.87 -7.32 6.50
N SER A 128 -14.59 -8.37 6.09
CA SER A 128 -13.98 -9.58 5.55
C SER A 128 -13.25 -9.31 4.24
N ALA A 129 -13.85 -8.51 3.36
CA ALA A 129 -13.22 -8.07 2.11
C ALA A 129 -11.92 -7.30 2.40
N ALA A 130 -11.90 -6.38 3.37
CA ALA A 130 -10.70 -5.61 3.70
C ALA A 130 -9.52 -6.49 4.15
N ILE A 131 -9.77 -7.49 5.00
CA ILE A 131 -8.75 -8.45 5.44
C ILE A 131 -8.29 -9.35 4.29
N ARG A 132 -9.23 -9.82 3.46
CA ARG A 132 -8.92 -10.65 2.29
C ARG A 132 -8.04 -9.88 1.29
N GLU A 133 -8.45 -8.68 0.91
CA GLU A 133 -7.73 -7.83 -0.05
C GLU A 133 -6.37 -7.42 0.48
N LEU A 134 -6.23 -7.11 1.78
CA LEU A 134 -4.93 -6.85 2.39
C LEU A 134 -3.99 -8.05 2.20
N ARG A 135 -4.45 -9.27 2.49
CA ARG A 135 -3.65 -10.48 2.31
C ARG A 135 -3.31 -10.74 0.84
N GLU A 136 -4.30 -10.67 -0.04
CA GLU A 136 -4.13 -10.93 -1.49
C GLU A 136 -3.13 -9.96 -2.11
N GLU A 137 -3.12 -8.69 -1.68
CA GLU A 137 -2.27 -7.65 -2.29
C GLU A 137 -0.88 -7.52 -1.65
N THR A 138 -0.74 -7.87 -0.37
CA THR A 138 0.48 -7.56 0.40
C THR A 138 1.04 -8.74 1.18
N GLY A 139 0.36 -9.89 1.19
CA GLY A 139 0.72 -11.05 2.00
C GLY A 139 0.46 -10.87 3.50
N ILE A 140 0.05 -9.69 3.95
CA ILE A 140 -0.11 -9.36 5.37
C ILE A 140 -1.33 -10.09 5.96
N THR A 141 -1.09 -10.81 7.04
CA THR A 141 -2.10 -11.48 7.87
C THR A 141 -2.10 -11.00 9.31
N SER A 142 -0.98 -10.45 9.78
CA SER A 142 -0.82 -9.86 11.12
C SER A 142 -1.31 -8.41 11.16
N ALA A 143 -2.63 -8.23 11.07
CA ALA A 143 -3.27 -6.92 11.19
C ALA A 143 -4.62 -7.00 11.90
N GLU A 144 -4.97 -5.93 12.63
CA GLU A 144 -6.22 -5.84 13.39
C GLU A 144 -7.02 -4.61 12.96
N ILE A 145 -8.32 -4.76 12.72
CA ILE A 145 -9.21 -3.63 12.43
C ILE A 145 -9.41 -2.81 13.71
N VAL A 146 -9.10 -1.52 13.63
CA VAL A 146 -9.23 -0.55 14.73
C VAL A 146 -10.48 0.29 14.56
N ASP A 147 -10.75 0.74 13.33
CA ASP A 147 -11.85 1.65 13.04
C ASP A 147 -12.30 1.53 11.57
N GLU A 148 -13.40 2.19 11.24
CA GLU A 148 -13.92 2.29 9.87
C GLU A 148 -14.44 3.70 9.56
N VAL A 149 -14.35 4.10 8.29
CA VAL A 149 -15.04 5.31 7.84
C VAL A 149 -16.56 5.03 7.87
N PRO A 150 -17.37 5.86 8.54
CA PRO A 150 -18.78 5.53 8.78
C PRO A 150 -19.60 5.50 7.48
N TYR A 151 -19.23 6.29 6.49
CA TYR A 151 -19.88 6.38 5.17
C TYR A 151 -19.03 5.79 4.04
N TRP A 152 -19.67 5.59 2.89
CA TRP A 152 -18.97 5.26 1.64
C TRP A 152 -18.36 6.51 1.02
N LEU A 153 -17.13 6.38 0.52
CA LEU A 153 -16.44 7.39 -0.26
C LEU A 153 -16.49 7.00 -1.73
N THR A 154 -16.85 7.94 -2.60
CA THR A 154 -16.89 7.69 -4.04
C THR A 154 -15.87 8.52 -4.78
N TYR A 155 -15.39 7.97 -5.88
CA TYR A 155 -14.66 8.73 -6.90
C TYR A 155 -15.03 8.22 -8.28
N ASP A 156 -15.05 9.13 -9.24
CA ASP A 156 -15.35 8.83 -10.63
C ASP A 156 -14.09 8.40 -11.36
N PHE A 157 -14.23 7.49 -12.31
CA PHE A 157 -13.14 7.20 -13.23
C PHE A 157 -12.96 8.37 -14.20
N PRO A 158 -11.72 8.84 -14.44
CA PRO A 158 -11.46 9.73 -15.56
C PRO A 158 -11.99 9.12 -16.86
N PRO A 159 -12.55 9.89 -17.82
CA PRO A 159 -13.17 9.36 -19.04
C PRO A 159 -12.29 8.34 -19.78
N ALA A 160 -10.99 8.64 -19.91
CA ALA A 160 -10.03 7.74 -20.54
C ALA A 160 -9.89 6.39 -19.81
N VAL A 161 -9.96 6.39 -18.47
CA VAL A 161 -9.92 5.16 -17.66
C VAL A 161 -11.25 4.42 -17.75
N GLY A 162 -12.37 5.15 -17.69
CA GLY A 162 -13.72 4.57 -17.79
C GLY A 162 -13.95 3.81 -19.11
N GLU A 163 -13.56 4.39 -20.24
CA GLU A 163 -13.68 3.74 -21.56
C GLU A 163 -12.91 2.41 -21.63
N LYS A 164 -11.71 2.40 -21.07
CA LYS A 164 -10.84 1.20 -21.01
C LYS A 164 -11.45 0.11 -20.12
N LEU A 165 -11.95 0.50 -18.95
CA LEU A 165 -12.61 -0.42 -18.02
C LEU A 165 -13.91 -0.98 -18.60
N LYS A 166 -14.67 -0.18 -19.36
CA LYS A 166 -15.87 -0.64 -20.06
C LYS A 166 -15.56 -1.75 -21.06
N GLN A 167 -14.45 -1.63 -21.80
CA GLN A 167 -13.99 -2.66 -22.74
C GLN A 167 -13.54 -3.95 -22.00
N GLN A 168 -12.92 -3.82 -20.83
CA GLN A 168 -12.36 -4.95 -20.09
C GLN A 168 -13.38 -5.68 -19.21
N TRP A 169 -14.25 -4.94 -18.53
CA TRP A 169 -15.20 -5.47 -17.55
C TRP A 169 -16.62 -5.60 -18.10
N GLY A 170 -16.87 -5.14 -19.34
CA GLY A 170 -18.19 -5.16 -19.96
C GLY A 170 -19.25 -4.39 -19.18
N SER A 171 -18.84 -3.47 -18.31
CA SER A 171 -19.71 -2.76 -17.37
C SER A 171 -19.48 -1.26 -17.43
N ASP A 172 -20.56 -0.49 -17.26
CA ASP A 172 -20.58 0.97 -17.40
C ASP A 172 -20.44 1.66 -16.02
N TRP A 173 -19.54 1.13 -15.19
CA TRP A 173 -19.31 1.70 -13.86
C TRP A 173 -18.76 3.12 -13.99
N LYS A 174 -19.43 4.08 -13.33
CA LYS A 174 -19.03 5.49 -13.28
C LYS A 174 -17.74 5.68 -12.47
N GLY A 175 -17.53 4.83 -11.48
CA GLY A 175 -16.45 4.95 -10.51
C GLY A 175 -16.42 3.82 -9.51
N GLN A 176 -15.71 4.05 -8.40
CA GLN A 176 -15.72 3.14 -7.24
C GLN A 176 -16.40 3.79 -6.05
N ALA A 177 -17.16 2.98 -5.31
CA ALA A 177 -17.64 3.29 -3.97
C ALA A 177 -16.83 2.44 -2.98
N GLN A 178 -16.10 3.11 -2.10
CA GLN A 178 -15.16 2.51 -1.16
C GLN A 178 -15.64 2.65 0.27
N LYS A 179 -15.68 1.53 0.99
CA LYS A 179 -15.73 1.51 2.45
C LYS A 179 -14.30 1.36 2.98
N TRP A 180 -13.88 2.27 3.86
CA TRP A 180 -12.49 2.33 4.33
C TRP A 180 -12.35 1.82 5.75
N PHE A 181 -11.28 1.08 6.00
CA PHE A 181 -10.96 0.51 7.30
C PHE A 181 -9.57 0.94 7.75
N LEU A 182 -9.44 1.30 9.02
CA LEU A 182 -8.16 1.52 9.68
C LEU A 182 -7.71 0.21 10.31
N LEU A 183 -6.54 -0.26 9.91
CA LEU A 183 -5.94 -1.48 10.46
C LEU A 183 -4.62 -1.14 11.13
N LYS A 184 -4.33 -1.79 12.25
CA LYS A 184 -3.03 -1.74 12.92
C LYS A 184 -2.21 -2.96 12.54
N PHE A 185 -0.99 -2.72 12.05
CA PHE A 185 -0.03 -3.78 11.77
C PHE A 185 0.55 -4.33 13.08
N THR A 186 0.46 -5.64 13.26
CA THR A 186 0.96 -6.37 14.44
C THR A 186 2.07 -7.37 14.09
N GLY A 187 2.45 -7.44 12.81
CA GLY A 187 3.50 -8.31 12.29
C GLY A 187 4.89 -7.66 12.27
N LYS A 188 5.73 -8.19 11.38
CA LYS A 188 7.05 -7.64 11.06
C LYS A 188 7.15 -7.35 9.58
N ASP A 189 7.96 -6.37 9.20
CA ASP A 189 8.12 -5.95 7.81
C ASP A 189 8.50 -7.09 6.85
N GLU A 190 9.13 -8.17 7.34
CA GLU A 190 9.44 -9.36 6.54
C GLU A 190 8.21 -10.16 6.08
N GLU A 191 7.05 -9.94 6.71
CA GLU A 191 5.76 -10.52 6.29
C GLU A 191 5.24 -9.89 5.00
N ILE A 192 5.66 -8.66 4.71
CA ILE A 192 5.14 -7.88 3.59
C ILE A 192 5.71 -8.45 2.28
N ASN A 193 4.82 -9.05 1.51
CA ASN A 193 5.10 -9.62 0.21
C ASN A 193 4.18 -9.02 -0.86
N LEU A 194 4.72 -8.15 -1.71
CA LEU A 194 3.97 -7.52 -2.80
C LEU A 194 3.63 -8.48 -3.96
N LEU A 195 4.12 -9.72 -3.91
CA LEU A 195 3.60 -10.80 -4.74
C LEU A 195 2.27 -11.36 -4.20
N GLY A 196 1.79 -10.87 -3.06
CA GLY A 196 0.56 -11.32 -2.42
C GLY A 196 0.67 -12.74 -1.84
N ASP A 197 -0.47 -13.43 -1.80
CA ASP A 197 -0.56 -14.87 -1.49
C ASP A 197 -0.46 -15.76 -2.74
N GLY A 198 -0.08 -15.19 -3.89
CA GLY A 198 0.10 -15.90 -5.16
C GLY A 198 -1.20 -16.20 -5.92
N THR A 199 -2.34 -15.70 -5.45
CA THR A 199 -3.64 -15.87 -6.12
C THR A 199 -3.81 -14.94 -7.33
N GLU A 200 -3.17 -13.78 -7.31
CA GLU A 200 -3.34 -12.72 -8.32
C GLU A 200 -1.99 -12.25 -8.90
N LYS A 201 -2.04 -11.49 -10.00
CA LYS A 201 -0.84 -10.88 -10.58
C LYS A 201 -0.33 -9.76 -9.66
N PRO A 202 0.99 -9.66 -9.42
CA PRO A 202 1.55 -8.55 -8.64
C PRO A 202 1.17 -7.20 -9.24
N GLU A 203 0.57 -6.32 -8.43
CA GLU A 203 0.21 -4.95 -8.81
C GLU A 203 1.28 -3.93 -8.38
N PHE A 204 2.05 -4.28 -7.35
CA PHE A 204 2.96 -3.38 -6.68
C PHE A 204 4.43 -3.77 -6.86
N GLY A 205 5.29 -2.76 -6.98
CA GLY A 205 6.72 -2.94 -7.19
C GLY A 205 7.56 -2.64 -5.95
N GLN A 206 7.15 -1.64 -5.18
CA GLN A 206 7.82 -1.23 -3.94
C GLN A 206 6.77 -0.88 -2.89
N TRP A 207 7.17 -0.93 -1.63
CA TRP A 207 6.34 -0.47 -0.52
C TRP A 207 7.13 0.42 0.41
N SER A 208 6.44 1.26 1.15
CA SER A 208 7.02 2.15 2.14
C SER A 208 6.02 2.48 3.25
N TRP A 209 6.56 2.75 4.43
CA TRP A 209 5.84 3.40 5.53
C TRP A 209 5.94 4.90 5.36
N MET A 210 4.83 5.56 5.03
CA MET A 210 4.77 6.98 4.69
C MET A 210 4.01 7.79 5.75
N SER A 211 4.34 9.07 5.88
CA SER A 211 3.55 10.02 6.66
C SER A 211 2.22 10.33 5.98
N ARG A 212 1.30 10.93 6.74
CA ARG A 212 -0.01 11.42 6.25
C ARG A 212 0.14 12.32 5.02
N GLN A 213 1.13 13.21 5.05
CA GLN A 213 1.39 14.17 3.98
C GLN A 213 1.88 13.45 2.72
N GLU A 214 2.89 12.58 2.87
CA GLU A 214 3.50 11.83 1.75
C GLU A 214 2.47 10.96 1.02
N ILE A 215 1.56 10.31 1.76
CA ILE A 215 0.47 9.50 1.17
C ILE A 215 -0.40 10.33 0.22
N VAL A 216 -0.76 11.55 0.60
CA VAL A 216 -1.60 12.41 -0.23
C VAL A 216 -0.80 12.98 -1.40
N ASP A 217 0.46 13.36 -1.17
CA ASP A 217 1.32 13.95 -2.19
C ASP A 217 1.64 12.96 -3.32
N HIS A 218 1.85 11.68 -2.98
CA HIS A 218 2.19 10.62 -3.93
C HIS A 218 0.96 9.87 -4.51
N ALA A 219 -0.25 10.14 -4.02
CA ALA A 219 -1.46 9.59 -4.60
C ALA A 219 -1.76 10.21 -5.97
N VAL A 220 -2.39 9.45 -6.85
CA VAL A 220 -2.93 9.99 -8.11
C VAL A 220 -4.02 11.03 -7.83
N ASP A 221 -4.07 12.10 -8.63
CA ASP A 221 -4.86 13.31 -8.32
C ASP A 221 -6.32 13.05 -8.00
N PHE A 222 -6.99 12.17 -8.76
CA PHE A 222 -8.41 11.86 -8.54
C PHE A 222 -8.68 11.07 -7.24
N LYS A 223 -7.67 10.46 -6.62
CA LYS A 223 -7.78 9.76 -5.31
C LYS A 223 -7.41 10.65 -4.13
N LYS A 224 -6.69 11.76 -4.33
CA LYS A 224 -6.28 12.67 -3.24
C LYS A 224 -7.43 13.14 -2.34
N PRO A 225 -8.63 13.48 -2.85
CA PRO A 225 -9.75 13.85 -2.00
C PRO A 225 -10.23 12.71 -1.10
N VAL A 226 -10.27 11.48 -1.62
CA VAL A 226 -10.63 10.29 -0.84
C VAL A 226 -9.62 10.06 0.27
N TYR A 227 -8.32 10.13 -0.04
CA TYR A 227 -7.27 9.91 0.97
C TYR A 227 -7.28 10.99 2.04
N SER A 228 -7.45 12.26 1.65
CA SER A 228 -7.56 13.37 2.59
C SER A 228 -8.72 13.17 3.57
N GLU A 229 -9.87 12.71 3.09
CA GLU A 229 -11.04 12.45 3.92
C GLU A 229 -10.82 11.24 4.85
N VAL A 230 -10.23 10.15 4.35
CA VAL A 230 -9.87 8.97 5.16
C VAL A 230 -8.94 9.36 6.30
N LEU A 231 -7.86 10.10 6.00
CA LEU A 231 -6.89 10.54 7.00
C LEU A 231 -7.48 11.50 8.03
N LYS A 232 -8.43 12.34 7.60
CA LYS A 232 -9.18 13.22 8.49
C LYS A 232 -10.05 12.43 9.45
N VAL A 233 -10.80 11.44 8.96
CA VAL A 233 -11.65 10.58 9.80
C VAL A 233 -10.81 9.79 10.80
N PHE A 234 -9.65 9.28 10.39
CA PHE A 234 -8.75 8.51 11.26
C PHE A 234 -7.76 9.36 12.06
N SER A 235 -7.84 10.70 12.01
CA SER A 235 -6.87 11.61 12.63
C SER A 235 -6.57 11.28 14.10
N SER A 236 -7.59 10.99 14.91
CA SER A 236 -7.45 10.64 16.33
C SER A 236 -6.62 9.36 16.60
N HIS A 237 -6.46 8.51 15.60
CA HIS A 237 -5.64 7.29 15.70
C HIS A 237 -4.23 7.48 15.12
N LEU A 238 -4.01 8.56 14.39
CA LEU A 238 -2.77 8.88 13.67
C LEU A 238 -1.91 9.95 14.37
N ASP A 239 -2.40 10.49 15.50
CA ASP A 239 -1.69 11.44 16.35
C ASP A 239 -0.81 10.75 17.41
#